data_AF-A0A3D0UU79-F1
#
_entry.id   AF-A0A3D0UU79-F1
#
_cell.length_a   1.000
_cell.length_b   1.000
_cell.length_c   1.000
_cell.angle_alpha   90.00
_cell.angle_beta   90.00
_cell.angle_gamma   90.00
#
_symmetry.space_group_name_H-M   'P 1'
#
loop_
_entity.id
_entity.type
_entity.pdbx_description
1 polymer ?
#
loop_
_entity_poly.entity_id
_entity_poly.type
_entity_poly.pdbx_seq_one_letter_code
_entity_poly.pdbx_strand_id
1 'polypeptide(L)' 'MEKRHVTYEELQKKCISLAEQIVHKGFKPNMIVSITRGGLLSAYFLADLLGVKSIETINIS' A
#
# COMPACT_ATOMS: atom_id res chain seq x y z
N MET A 1 -11.87 18.04 -16.70
CA MET A 1 -10.82 17.28 -16.00
C MET A 1 -10.63 15.98 -16.73
N GLU A 2 -9.42 15.72 -17.23
CA GLU A 2 -9.07 14.44 -17.82
C GLU A 2 -8.97 13.39 -16.70
N LYS A 3 -9.67 12.26 -16.85
CA LYS A 3 -9.67 11.19 -15.86
C LYS A 3 -8.53 10.24 -16.19
N ARG A 4 -7.63 10.02 -15.22
CA ARG A 4 -6.64 8.96 -15.33
C ARG A 4 -7.27 7.63 -14.93
N HIS A 5 -7.41 6.73 -15.88
CA HIS A 5 -7.77 5.34 -15.61
C HIS A 5 -6.50 4.60 -15.15
N VAL A 6 -6.63 3.80 -14.10
CA VAL A 6 -5.55 2.98 -13.56
C VAL A 6 -6.06 1.54 -13.50
N THR A 7 -5.29 0.61 -14.07
CA THR A 7 -5.61 -0.82 -13.98
C THR A 7 -5.13 -1.40 -12.65
N TYR A 8 -5.70 -2.55 -12.26
CA TYR A 8 -5.20 -3.28 -11.09
C TYR A 8 -3.73 -3.70 -11.23
N GLU A 9 -3.30 -4.03 -12.45
CA GLU A 9 -1.91 -4.39 -12.74
C GLU A 9 -0.96 -3.21 -12.52
N GLU A 10 -1.35 -2.01 -12.94
CA GLU A 10 -0.57 -0.79 -12.69
C GLU A 10 -0.48 -0.46 -11.19
N LEU A 11 -1.59 -0.65 -10.47
CA LEU A 11 -1.61 -0.48 -9.02
C LEU A 11 -0.66 -1.48 -8.33
N GLN A 12 -0.70 -2.75 -8.74
CA GLN A 12 0.15 -3.79 -8.18
C GLN A 12 1.63 -3.49 -8.45
N LYS A 13 2.00 -3.10 -9.68
CA LYS A 13 3.36 -2.67 -10.03
C LYS A 13 3.86 -1.53 -9.16
N LYS A 14 2.99 -0.55 -8.86
CA LYS A 14 3.32 0.55 -7.94
C LYS A 14 3.53 0.07 -6.50
N CYS A 15 2.71 -0.88 -6.02
CA CYS A 15 2.87 -1.44 -4.68
C CYS A 15 4.17 -2.27 -4.56
N ILE A 16 4.52 -3.05 -5.59
CA ILE A 16 5.80 -3.79 -5.66
C ILE A 16 6.98 -2.82 -5.57
N SER A 17 7.00 -1.79 -6.41
CA SER A 17 8.07 -0.78 -6.39
C SER A 17 8.19 -0.06 -5.04
N LEU A 18 7.07 0.18 -4.36
CA LEU A 18 7.09 0.77 -3.02
C LEU A 18 7.61 -0.23 -1.96
N ALA A 19 7.21 -1.50 -2.03
CA ALA A 19 7.72 -2.54 -1.14
C ALA A 19 9.23 -2.73 -1.29
N GLU A 20 9.75 -2.74 -2.53
CA GLU A 20 11.19 -2.79 -2.81
C GLU A 20 11.93 -1.62 -2.17
N GLN A 21 11.39 -0.39 -2.29
CA GLN A 21 11.99 0.79 -1.65
C GLN A 21 12.01 0.70 -0.12
N ILE A 22 10.94 0.17 0.48
CA ILE A 22 10.86 -0.07 1.93
C ILE A 22 11.95 -1.04 2.37
N VAL A 23 12.06 -2.18 1.69
CA VAL A 23 13.06 -3.22 1.98
C VAL A 23 14.48 -2.70 1.75
N HIS A 24 14.73 -1.98 0.66
CA HIS A 24 16.04 -1.42 0.34
C HIS A 24 16.53 -0.41 1.38
N LYS A 25 15.61 0.32 2.01
CA LYS A 25 15.91 1.23 3.13
C LYS A 25 16.14 0.51 4.47
N GLY A 26 16.05 -0.82 4.49
CA GLY A 26 16.16 -1.62 5.70
C GLY A 26 14.98 -1.45 6.67
N PHE A 27 13.90 -0.80 6.22
CA PHE A 27 12.73 -0.55 7.05
C PHE A 27 11.87 -1.82 7.12
N LYS A 28 11.61 -2.29 8.34
CA LYS A 28 10.81 -3.50 8.62
C LYS A 28 9.57 -3.12 9.42
N PRO A 29 8.49 -2.66 8.74
CA PRO A 29 7.26 -2.31 9.44
C PRO A 29 6.65 -3.54 10.10
N ASN A 30 6.16 -3.38 11.33
CA ASN A 30 5.37 -4.39 12.03
C ASN A 30 3.85 -4.18 11.87
N MET A 31 3.45 -3.00 11.37
CA MET A 31 2.07 -2.59 11.14
C MET A 31 1.98 -1.65 9.94
N ILE A 32 0.86 -1.70 9.22
CA ILE A 32 0.47 -0.74 8.19
C ILE A 32 -0.73 0.04 8.68
N VAL A 33 -0.68 1.37 8.57
CA VAL A 33 -1.82 2.24 8.89
C VAL A 33 -2.37 2.80 7.57
N SER A 34 -3.58 2.38 7.22
CA SER A 34 -4.26 2.76 5.99
C SER A 34 -5.16 3.98 6.19
N ILE A 35 -5.05 4.98 5.31
CA ILE A 35 -5.99 6.12 5.28
C ILE A 35 -7.18 5.76 4.40
N THR A 36 -8.35 5.68 5.01
CA THR A 36 -9.58 5.29 4.31
C THR A 36 -10.18 6.45 3.53
N ARG A 37 -10.86 6.20 2.41
CA ARG A 37 -11.09 4.89 1.76
C ARG A 37 -10.00 4.49 0.77
N GLY A 38 -9.24 5.47 0.27
CA GLY A 38 -8.32 5.28 -0.87
C GLY A 38 -7.14 4.35 -0.59
N GLY A 39 -6.68 4.27 0.66
CA GLY A 39 -5.51 3.47 1.03
C GLY A 39 -5.77 1.98 1.25
N LEU A 40 -7.02 1.52 1.23
CA LEU A 40 -7.35 0.14 1.63
C LEU A 40 -6.65 -0.89 0.73
N LEU A 41 -6.83 -0.76 -0.59
CA LEU A 41 -6.30 -1.73 -1.54
C LEU A 41 -4.77 -1.76 -1.53
N SER A 42 -4.12 -0.60 -1.47
CA SER A 42 -2.67 -0.50 -1.36
C SER A 42 -2.14 -1.08 -0.04
N ALA A 43 -2.85 -0.88 1.08
CA ALA A 43 -2.46 -1.42 2.37
C ALA A 43 -2.47 -2.96 2.36
N TYR A 44 -3.50 -3.59 1.79
CA TYR A 44 -3.56 -5.04 1.66
C TYR A 44 -2.45 -5.60 0.75
N PHE A 45 -2.19 -4.96 -0.39
CA PHE A 45 -1.08 -5.38 -1.26
C PHE A 45 0.27 -5.25 -0.57
N LEU A 46 0.53 -4.13 0.12
CA LEU A 46 1.78 -3.93 0.83
C LEU A 46 1.93 -4.88 2.02
N ALA A 47 0.84 -5.20 2.72
CA ALA A 47 0.84 -6.17 3.81
C ALA A 47 1.27 -7.55 3.33
N ASP A 48 0.72 -8.00 2.20
CA ASP A 48 1.09 -9.26 1.55
C ASP A 48 2.57 -9.25 1.12
N LEU A 49 2.99 -8.23 0.37
CA LEU A 49 4.36 -8.11 -0.14
C LEU A 49 5.42 -8.03 0.96
N LEU A 50 5.10 -7.38 2.09
CA LEU A 50 6.04 -7.16 3.20
C LEU A 50 5.91 -8.21 4.31
N GLY A 51 4.94 -9.14 4.21
CA GLY A 51 4.65 -10.12 5.25
C GLY A 51 4.11 -9.51 6.55
N VAL A 52 3.46 -8.34 6.49
CA VAL A 52 2.92 -7.64 7.64
C VAL A 52 1.48 -8.08 7.90
N LYS A 53 1.20 -8.60 9.09
CA LYS A 53 -0.14 -9.10 9.45
C LYS A 53 -1.05 -8.03 10.07
N SER A 54 -0.47 -6.98 10.65
CA SER A 54 -1.23 -5.93 11.34
C SER A 54 -1.55 -4.79 10.39
N ILE A 55 -2.83 -4.57 10.11
CA ILE A 55 -3.32 -3.45 9.31
C ILE A 55 -4.37 -2.70 10.14
N GLU A 56 -4.07 -1.45 10.46
CA GLU A 56 -5.03 -0.54 11.08
C GLU A 56 -5.55 0.46 10.05
N THR A 57 -6.75 0.97 10.26
CA THR A 57 -7.35 1.93 9.34
C THR A 57 -7.77 3.19 10.08
N ILE A 58 -7.49 4.35 9.48
CA ILE A 58 -7.91 5.66 9.99
C ILE A 58 -8.81 6.31 8.96
N ASN A 59 -9.95 6.82 9.41
CA ASN A 59 -10.80 7.69 8.62
C ASN A 59 -10.54 9.15 9.02
N ILE A 60 -10.31 10.00 8.04
CA ILE A 60 -10.14 11.44 8.24
C ILE A 60 -11.38 12.08 7.64
N SER A 61 -12.33 12.39 8.53
CA SER A 61 -13.62 13.04 8.25
C SER A 61 -13.60 14.51 8.62
#